data_AF-A0A812VGB3-F1
#
_entry.id   AF-A0A812VGB3-F1
#
_cell.length_a   1.000
_cell.length_b   1.000
_cell.length_c   1.000
_cell.angle_alpha   90.00
_cell.angle_beta   90.00
_cell.angle_gamma   90.00
#
_symmetry.space_group_name_H-M   'P 1'
#
loop_
_entity.id
_entity.type
_entity.pdbx_description
1 polymer ?
#
loop_
_entity_poly.entity_id
_entity_poly.type
_entity_poly.pdbx_seq_one_letter_code
_entity_poly.pdbx_strand_id
1 'polypeptide(L)'
;MARMDCRLTGQTPIDGAVAEWNNITAENRVEVFDRILEVNGTKGQAPDLVKALAADTETMSITVQRPCERQVKLQKPGEIGVILNYKKVGSAAPWISNINAGLLSQWNDRRPAHAVQTHDRIVAVNGAKGTPEELMLKMKEATSTLDLSILHYAV
;
A
#
# COMPACT_ATOMS: atom_id res chain seq x y z
N MET A 1 -5.62 12.31 15.56
CA MET A 1 -5.58 12.96 14.23
C MET A 1 -5.42 11.86 13.17
N ALA A 2 -6.54 11.40 12.58
CA ALA A 2 -6.53 10.28 11.65
C ALA A 2 -6.17 10.80 10.24
N ARG A 3 -4.98 10.45 9.74
CA ARG A 3 -4.61 10.67 8.34
C ARG A 3 -5.55 9.81 7.48
N MET A 4 -6.41 10.45 6.71
CA MET A 4 -7.12 9.79 5.63
C MET A 4 -6.14 9.63 4.48
N ASP A 5 -6.08 8.44 3.86
CA ASP A 5 -5.34 8.21 2.63
C ASP A 5 -6.34 8.24 1.47
N CYS A 6 -6.06 9.04 0.43
CA CYS A 6 -6.84 9.11 -0.80
C CYS A 6 -6.57 7.82 -1.60
N ARG A 7 -7.60 6.99 -1.78
CA ARG A 7 -7.49 5.63 -2.36
C ARG A 7 -8.31 5.59 -3.65
N LEU A 8 -7.70 5.28 -4.78
CA LEU A 8 -8.47 4.98 -5.99
C LEU A 8 -8.87 3.50 -6.10
N THR A 9 -8.10 2.55 -5.55
CA THR A 9 -8.40 1.14 -5.84
C THR A 9 -7.98 0.22 -4.69
N GLY A 10 -8.96 -0.19 -3.88
CA GLY A 10 -8.82 -1.39 -3.05
C GLY A 10 -9.13 -2.68 -3.81
N GLN A 11 -9.70 -2.55 -5.01
CA GLN A 11 -10.11 -3.59 -5.95
C GLN A 11 -9.92 -3.03 -7.37
N THR A 12 -9.82 -3.91 -8.37
CA THR A 12 -9.75 -3.48 -9.76
C THR A 12 -11.04 -2.74 -10.13
N PRO A 13 -10.96 -1.53 -10.72
CA PRO A 13 -12.15 -0.83 -11.21
C PRO A 13 -12.89 -1.69 -12.21
N ILE A 14 -14.15 -2.01 -11.91
CA ILE A 14 -15.04 -2.76 -12.80
C ILE A 14 -15.98 -1.84 -13.59
N ASP A 15 -16.07 -0.57 -13.20
CA ASP A 15 -16.93 0.46 -13.80
C ASP A 15 -16.39 1.87 -13.48
N GLY A 16 -16.95 2.90 -14.11
CA GLY A 16 -16.64 4.32 -13.93
C GLY A 16 -15.45 4.82 -14.73
N ALA A 17 -15.14 6.10 -14.58
CA ALA A 17 -14.13 6.81 -15.39
C ALA A 17 -12.75 6.14 -15.41
N VAL A 18 -12.33 5.51 -14.31
CA VAL A 18 -11.05 4.76 -14.26
C VAL A 18 -11.12 3.46 -15.05
N ALA A 19 -12.25 2.75 -15.03
CA ALA A 19 -12.42 1.54 -15.83
C ALA A 19 -12.46 1.87 -17.33
N GLU A 20 -13.17 2.94 -17.70
CA GLU A 20 -13.19 3.46 -19.07
C GLU A 20 -11.80 3.87 -19.54
N TRP A 21 -11.06 4.65 -18.73
CA TRP A 21 -9.67 5.03 -19.01
C TRP A 21 -8.78 3.81 -19.25
N ASN A 22 -8.87 2.82 -18.34
CA ASN A 22 -8.09 1.60 -18.43
C ASN A 22 -8.40 0.76 -19.68
N ASN A 23 -9.61 0.87 -20.25
CA ASN A 23 -9.99 0.17 -21.48
C ASN A 23 -9.47 0.87 -22.75
N ILE A 24 -9.12 2.14 -22.67
CA ILE A 24 -8.70 2.95 -23.83
C ILE A 24 -7.16 2.99 -23.97
N THR A 25 -6.41 2.90 -22.86
CA THR A 25 -4.94 2.90 -22.89
C THR A 25 -4.34 1.73 -22.13
N ALA A 26 -3.30 1.10 -22.69
CA ALA A 26 -2.51 0.07 -22.02
C ALA A 26 -1.31 0.65 -21.24
N GLU A 27 -0.75 1.78 -21.69
CA GLU A 27 0.51 2.32 -21.16
C GLU A 27 0.34 3.06 -19.82
N ASN A 28 -0.84 3.67 -19.60
CA ASN A 28 -1.14 4.46 -18.40
C ASN A 28 -2.32 3.91 -17.60
N ARG A 29 -2.48 2.58 -17.57
CA ARG A 29 -3.54 1.94 -16.77
C ARG A 29 -3.33 2.23 -15.30
N VAL A 30 -4.42 2.58 -14.62
CA VAL A 30 -4.48 2.66 -13.17
C VAL A 30 -4.69 1.26 -12.60
N GLU A 31 -3.84 0.86 -11.66
CA GLU A 31 -3.85 -0.45 -11.03
C GLU A 31 -4.26 -0.40 -9.56
N VAL A 32 -4.58 -1.57 -9.01
CA VAL A 32 -4.82 -1.72 -7.57
C VAL A 32 -3.55 -1.31 -6.83
N PHE A 33 -3.72 -0.49 -5.78
CA PHE A 33 -2.62 0.09 -5.00
C PHE A 33 -1.86 1.25 -5.65
N ASP A 34 -2.26 1.76 -6.80
CA ASP A 34 -1.74 3.05 -7.26
C ASP A 34 -2.13 4.16 -6.25
N ARG A 35 -1.14 4.99 -5.89
CA ARG A 35 -1.31 6.11 -4.96
C ARG A 35 -1.49 7.40 -5.76
N ILE A 36 -2.55 8.15 -5.50
CA ILE A 36 -2.71 9.48 -6.11
C ILE A 36 -1.71 10.45 -5.51
N LEU A 37 -0.96 11.12 -6.37
CA LEU A 37 -0.03 12.19 -6.01
C LEU A 37 -0.60 13.58 -6.32
N GLU A 38 -1.39 13.67 -7.40
CA GLU A 38 -1.92 14.94 -7.90
C GLU A 38 -3.26 14.74 -8.60
N VAL A 39 -4.16 15.70 -8.44
CA VAL A 39 -5.44 15.79 -9.16
C VAL A 39 -5.60 17.21 -9.69
N ASN A 40 -5.66 17.38 -11.01
CA ASN A 40 -5.86 18.68 -11.66
C ASN A 40 -4.90 19.77 -11.13
N GLY A 41 -3.61 19.47 -10.99
CA GLY A 41 -2.61 20.40 -10.41
C GLY A 41 -2.61 20.48 -8.87
N THR A 42 -3.63 19.93 -8.19
CA THR A 42 -3.69 19.90 -6.73
C THR A 42 -2.83 18.76 -6.20
N LYS A 43 -1.78 19.11 -5.44
CA LYS A 43 -0.95 18.21 -4.64
C LYS A 43 -1.20 18.46 -3.16
N GLY A 44 -0.84 17.49 -2.32
CA GLY A 44 -0.78 17.71 -0.88
C GLY A 44 -1.39 16.56 -0.09
N GLN A 45 -2.14 16.89 0.95
CA GLN A 45 -2.73 15.89 1.84
C GLN A 45 -3.96 15.27 1.18
N ALA A 46 -4.30 14.06 1.61
CA ALA A 46 -5.45 13.35 1.04
C ALA A 46 -6.77 14.13 1.06
N PRO A 47 -7.12 14.93 2.09
CA PRO A 47 -8.37 15.70 2.05
C PRO A 47 -8.43 16.68 0.87
N ASP A 48 -7.30 17.28 0.51
CA ASP A 48 -7.20 18.21 -0.62
C ASP A 48 -7.37 17.46 -1.94
N LEU A 49 -6.71 16.30 -2.07
CA LEU A 49 -6.86 15.42 -3.23
C LEU A 49 -8.30 14.91 -3.37
N VAL A 50 -8.94 14.48 -2.27
CA VAL A 50 -10.34 14.04 -2.27
C VAL A 50 -11.28 15.17 -2.69
N LYS A 51 -11.05 16.38 -2.18
CA LYS A 51 -11.83 17.56 -2.60
C LYS A 51 -11.65 17.85 -4.08
N ALA A 52 -10.42 17.74 -4.61
CA ALA A 52 -10.15 17.91 -6.02
C ALA A 52 -10.78 16.79 -6.88
N LEU A 53 -10.82 15.54 -6.39
CA LEU A 53 -11.52 14.45 -7.06
C LEU A 53 -13.03 14.66 -7.16
N ALA A 54 -13.61 15.36 -6.18
CA ALA A 54 -15.04 15.62 -6.09
C ALA A 54 -15.46 16.92 -6.79
N ALA A 55 -14.52 17.67 -7.37
CA ALA A 55 -14.83 18.88 -8.11
C ALA A 55 -15.53 18.54 -9.43
N ASP A 56 -16.54 19.33 -9.80
CA ASP A 56 -17.21 19.19 -11.09
C ASP A 56 -16.31 19.76 -12.18
N THR A 57 -15.73 18.89 -13.00
CA THR A 57 -14.80 19.24 -14.07
C THR A 57 -15.09 18.39 -15.30
N GLU A 58 -15.13 19.02 -16.48
CA GLU A 58 -15.34 18.30 -17.75
C GLU A 58 -14.20 17.33 -18.08
N THR A 59 -12.97 17.66 -17.65
CA THR A 59 -11.79 16.81 -17.85
C THR A 59 -10.99 16.70 -16.56
N MET A 60 -10.36 15.55 -16.37
CA MET A 60 -9.62 15.24 -15.15
C MET A 60 -8.25 14.67 -15.48
N SER A 61 -7.21 15.23 -14.88
CA SER A 61 -5.84 14.75 -14.92
C SER A 61 -5.43 14.26 -13.53
N ILE A 62 -4.97 13.01 -13.45
CA ILE A 62 -4.52 12.39 -12.21
C ILE A 62 -3.10 11.88 -12.41
N THR A 63 -2.19 12.30 -11.53
CA THR A 63 -0.87 11.67 -11.45
C THR A 63 -0.90 10.62 -10.37
N VAL A 64 -0.57 9.38 -10.73
CA VAL A 64 -0.48 8.26 -9.81
C VAL A 64 0.95 7.75 -9.67
N GLN A 65 1.23 7.14 -8.52
CA GLN A 65 2.46 6.44 -8.23
C GLN A 65 2.19 4.96 -8.08
N ARG A 66 2.87 4.17 -8.90
CA ARG A 66 2.84 2.71 -8.81
C ARG A 66 3.82 2.22 -7.74
N PRO A 67 3.38 1.38 -6.79
CA PRO A 67 4.30 0.79 -5.83
C PRO A 67 5.20 -0.27 -6.48
N CYS A 68 6.40 -0.41 -5.95
CA CYS A 68 7.30 -1.52 -6.27
C CYS A 68 7.11 -2.65 -5.26
N GLU A 69 6.98 -3.90 -5.72
CA GLU A 69 6.93 -5.04 -4.81
C GLU A 69 8.33 -5.36 -4.26
N ARG A 70 8.40 -5.62 -2.95
CA ARG A 70 9.58 -6.05 -2.23
C ARG A 70 9.31 -7.35 -1.50
N GLN A 71 10.24 -8.29 -1.63
CA GLN A 71 10.22 -9.57 -0.94
C GLN A 71 11.12 -9.50 0.28
N VAL A 72 10.53 -9.68 1.46
CA VAL A 72 11.23 -9.61 2.75
C VAL A 72 11.14 -10.95 3.45
N LYS A 73 12.29 -11.54 3.79
CA LYS A 73 12.36 -12.84 4.45
C LYS A 73 12.99 -12.70 5.82
N LEU A 74 12.20 -12.92 6.87
CA LEU A 74 12.64 -12.80 8.26
C LEU A 74 12.76 -14.20 8.89
N GLN A 75 13.81 -14.40 9.67
CA GLN A 75 14.04 -15.62 10.44
C GLN A 75 13.48 -15.45 11.85
N LYS A 76 12.65 -16.39 12.30
CA LYS A 76 12.12 -16.47 13.67
C LYS A 76 12.93 -17.49 14.49
N PRO A 77 12.96 -17.38 15.84
CA PRO A 77 12.17 -16.49 16.69
C PRO A 77 12.67 -15.04 16.72
N GLY A 78 11.81 -14.11 17.15
CA GLY A 78 12.12 -12.70 17.32
C GLY A 78 10.91 -11.80 17.07
N GLU A 79 10.93 -10.60 17.65
CA GLU A 79 9.91 -9.59 17.37
C GLU A 79 10.15 -8.98 15.98
N ILE A 80 9.11 -8.92 15.16
CA ILE A 80 9.21 -8.32 13.82
C ILE A 80 9.56 -6.83 13.91
N GLY A 81 9.07 -6.14 14.96
CA GLY A 81 9.31 -4.72 15.17
C GLY A 81 8.46 -3.83 14.26
N VAL A 82 7.18 -4.15 14.05
CA VAL A 82 6.27 -3.31 13.26
C VAL A 82 4.95 -3.07 13.96
N ILE A 83 4.39 -1.88 13.73
CA ILE A 83 3.00 -1.57 14.04
C ILE A 83 2.24 -1.49 12.72
N LEU A 84 1.18 -2.28 12.61
CA LEU A 84 0.35 -2.38 11.42
C LEU A 84 -1.01 -1.77 11.70
N ASN A 85 -1.44 -0.88 10.80
CA ASN A 85 -2.75 -0.27 10.86
C ASN A 85 -3.59 -0.74 9.66
N TYR A 86 -4.89 -0.92 9.90
CA TYR A 86 -5.88 -1.17 8.86
C TYR A 86 -7.27 -0.77 9.37
N LYS A 87 -8.19 -0.52 8.44
CA LYS A 87 -9.62 -0.40 8.74
C LYS A 87 -10.27 -1.76 8.53
N LYS A 88 -11.12 -2.19 9.48
CA LYS A 88 -11.88 -3.46 9.42
C LYS A 88 -12.73 -3.59 8.14
N VAL A 89 -13.21 -2.45 7.64
CA VAL A 89 -14.00 -2.40 6.40
C VAL A 89 -13.29 -1.49 5.41
N GLY A 90 -13.18 -1.96 4.17
CA GLY A 90 -12.64 -1.18 3.04
C GLY A 90 -11.11 -1.07 3.00
N SER A 91 -10.36 -1.77 3.86
CA SER A 91 -8.91 -1.84 3.71
C SER A 91 -8.46 -3.03 2.87
N ALA A 92 -7.82 -2.75 1.74
CA ALA A 92 -7.28 -3.77 0.84
C ALA A 92 -6.06 -4.49 1.43
N ALA A 93 -5.27 -3.81 2.25
CA ALA A 93 -4.08 -4.35 2.92
C ALA A 93 -3.75 -3.52 4.17
N PRO A 94 -3.13 -4.11 5.19
CA PRO A 94 -2.55 -3.37 6.30
C PRO A 94 -1.32 -2.57 5.83
N TRP A 95 -1.13 -1.39 6.40
CA TRP A 95 0.06 -0.57 6.17
C TRP A 95 0.89 -0.45 7.44
N ILE A 96 2.19 -0.26 7.26
CA ILE A 96 3.15 -0.07 8.34
C ILE A 96 3.01 1.35 8.85
N SER A 97 2.48 1.51 10.06
CA SER A 97 2.34 2.82 10.71
C SER A 97 3.60 3.20 11.47
N ASN A 98 4.35 2.21 11.97
CA ASN A 98 5.63 2.42 12.62
C ASN A 98 6.55 1.20 12.49
N ILE A 99 7.86 1.43 12.49
CA ILE A 99 8.90 0.40 12.54
C ILE A 99 9.70 0.62 13.83
N ASN A 100 9.67 -0.37 14.71
CA ASN A 100 10.42 -0.43 15.96
C ASN A 100 11.64 -1.34 15.82
N ALA A 101 12.47 -1.39 16.85
CA ALA A 101 13.55 -2.37 16.93
C ALA A 101 12.99 -3.80 16.80
N GLY A 102 13.65 -4.62 15.99
CA GLY A 102 13.20 -5.97 15.67
C GLY A 102 13.78 -6.50 14.36
N LEU A 103 13.29 -7.66 13.92
CA LEU A 103 13.77 -8.34 12.72
C LEU A 103 13.67 -7.48 11.46
N LEU A 104 12.62 -6.66 11.31
CA LEU A 104 12.47 -5.79 10.15
C LEU A 104 13.48 -4.63 10.15
N SER A 105 13.75 -4.02 11.31
CA SER A 105 14.80 -2.98 11.41
C SER A 105 16.18 -3.55 11.05
N GLN A 106 16.52 -4.74 11.53
CA GLN A 106 17.77 -5.42 11.19
C GLN A 106 17.85 -5.81 9.71
N TRP A 107 16.71 -6.19 9.11
CA TRP A 107 16.63 -6.42 7.66
C TRP A 107 16.94 -5.15 6.87
N ASN A 108 16.34 -4.02 7.27
CA ASN A 108 16.56 -2.73 6.63
C ASN A 108 18.03 -2.30 6.72
N ASP A 109 18.67 -2.44 7.88
CA ASP A 109 20.08 -2.09 8.09
C ASP A 109 21.01 -2.89 7.15
N ARG A 110 20.69 -4.17 6.93
CA ARG A 110 21.46 -5.04 6.02
C ARG A 110 21.16 -4.81 4.55
N ARG A 111 20.01 -4.19 4.22
CA ARG A 111 19.53 -4.02 2.84
C ARG A 111 18.96 -2.61 2.59
N PRO A 112 19.79 -1.55 2.65
CA PRO A 112 19.31 -0.17 2.49
C PRO A 112 18.52 0.09 1.20
N ALA A 113 18.95 -0.51 0.08
CA ALA A 113 18.27 -0.36 -1.22
C ALA A 113 16.88 -1.01 -1.28
N HIS A 114 16.59 -1.94 -0.36
CA HIS A 114 15.30 -2.65 -0.25
C HIS A 114 14.64 -2.41 1.12
N ALA A 115 15.04 -1.34 1.82
CA ALA A 115 14.60 -1.06 3.16
C ALA A 115 13.12 -0.69 3.19
N VAL A 116 12.33 -1.47 3.92
CA VAL A 116 10.90 -1.23 4.13
C VAL A 116 10.71 0.04 4.96
N GLN A 117 9.73 0.85 4.60
CA GLN A 117 9.45 2.12 5.24
C GLN A 117 8.04 2.16 5.84
N THR A 118 7.76 3.18 6.64
CA THR A 118 6.38 3.49 7.02
C THR A 118 5.56 3.81 5.78
N HIS A 119 4.25 3.56 5.84
CA HIS A 119 3.29 3.62 4.73
C HIS A 119 3.44 2.54 3.65
N ASP A 120 4.44 1.67 3.73
CA ASP A 120 4.48 0.44 2.94
C ASP A 120 3.33 -0.50 3.35
N ARG A 121 2.87 -1.32 2.40
CA ARG A 121 1.72 -2.21 2.61
C ARG A 121 2.11 -3.67 2.52
N ILE A 122 1.68 -4.47 3.49
CA ILE A 122 1.88 -5.93 3.45
C ILE A 122 0.71 -6.54 2.68
N VAL A 123 0.98 -7.14 1.53
CA VAL A 123 -0.06 -7.69 0.65
C VAL A 123 -0.10 -9.22 0.62
N ALA A 124 0.97 -9.87 1.07
CA ALA A 124 0.97 -11.32 1.26
C ALA A 124 1.91 -11.72 2.41
N VAL A 125 1.57 -12.83 3.06
CA VAL A 125 2.36 -13.46 4.12
C VAL A 125 2.52 -14.94 3.77
N ASN A 126 3.76 -15.39 3.63
CA ASN A 126 4.13 -16.74 3.18
C ASN A 126 3.40 -17.13 1.89
N GLY A 127 3.34 -16.21 0.92
CA GLY A 127 2.65 -16.39 -0.37
C GLY A 127 1.13 -16.29 -0.32
N ALA A 128 0.52 -16.28 0.87
CA ALA A 128 -0.93 -16.15 1.01
C ALA A 128 -1.36 -14.67 1.02
N LYS A 129 -2.31 -14.33 0.16
CA LYS A 129 -3.03 -13.05 0.13
C LYS A 129 -4.34 -13.19 0.92
N GLY A 130 -4.91 -12.07 1.36
CA GLY A 130 -6.16 -12.09 2.12
C GLY A 130 -6.53 -10.73 2.69
N THR A 131 -7.55 -10.74 3.53
CA THR A 131 -7.94 -9.59 4.35
C THR A 131 -6.81 -9.20 5.32
N PRO A 132 -6.76 -7.95 5.80
CA PRO A 132 -5.78 -7.56 6.80
C PRO A 132 -5.79 -8.48 8.04
N GLU A 133 -6.96 -8.89 8.51
CA GLU A 133 -7.11 -9.83 9.64
C GLU A 133 -6.44 -11.18 9.36
N GLU A 134 -6.67 -11.75 8.18
CA GLU A 134 -6.05 -13.01 7.74
C GLU A 134 -4.53 -12.90 7.64
N LEU A 135 -4.03 -11.79 7.08
CA LEU A 135 -2.60 -11.54 6.98
C LEU A 135 -1.97 -11.39 8.37
N MET A 136 -2.61 -10.65 9.28
CA MET A 136 -2.16 -10.50 10.66
C MET A 136 -2.12 -11.83 11.41
N LEU A 137 -3.12 -12.70 11.19
CA LEU A 137 -3.15 -14.04 11.78
C LEU A 137 -1.98 -14.89 11.27
N LYS A 138 -1.75 -14.91 9.95
CA LYS A 138 -0.63 -15.65 9.33
C LYS A 138 0.74 -15.17 9.82
N MET A 139 0.91 -13.86 10.05
CA MET A 139 2.15 -13.33 10.62
C MET A 139 2.42 -13.86 12.03
N LYS A 140 1.37 -14.09 12.83
CA LYS A 140 1.47 -14.67 14.18
C LYS A 140 1.75 -16.17 14.13
N GLU A 141 1.11 -16.89 13.22
CA GLU A 141 1.24 -18.35 13.06
C GLU A 141 2.61 -18.79 12.53
N ALA A 142 3.31 -17.94 11.78
CA ALA A 142 4.64 -18.27 11.29
C ALA A 142 5.61 -18.55 12.47
N THR A 143 6.29 -19.70 12.48
CA THR A 143 7.17 -20.11 13.57
C THR A 143 8.66 -20.08 13.24
N SER A 144 9.03 -20.41 12.00
CA SER A 144 10.45 -20.49 11.57
C SER A 144 10.85 -19.38 10.61
N THR A 145 10.07 -19.18 9.54
CA THR A 145 10.33 -18.17 8.51
C THR A 145 9.09 -17.34 8.26
N LEU A 146 9.28 -16.05 8.01
CA LEU A 146 8.23 -15.14 7.65
C LEU A 146 8.62 -14.42 6.34
N ASP A 147 7.97 -14.84 5.25
CA ASP A 147 8.13 -14.23 3.93
C ASP A 147 7.00 -13.22 3.72
N LEU A 148 7.33 -11.95 3.51
CA LEU A 148 6.39 -10.85 3.33
C LEU A 148 6.52 -10.28 1.91
N SER A 149 5.40 -10.22 1.19
CA SER A 149 5.26 -9.36 0.01
C SER A 149 4.83 -7.97 0.47
N ILE A 150 5.66 -6.97 0.18
CA ILE A 150 5.46 -5.60 0.61
C ILE A 150 5.40 -4.67 -0.61
N LEU A 151 4.37 -3.84 -0.69
CA LEU A 151 4.29 -2.76 -1.67
C LEU A 151 4.96 -1.51 -1.10
N HIS A 152 6.02 -1.08 -1.76
CA HIS A 152 6.81 0.07 -1.41
C HIS A 152 6.54 1.25 -2.33
N TYR A 153 6.34 2.42 -1.74
CA TYR A 153 6.10 3.66 -2.48
C TYR A 153 7.35 4.54 -2.32
N ALA A 154 8.24 4.48 -3.31
CA ALA A 154 9.46 5.28 -3.30
C ALA A 154 9.10 6.77 -3.17
N VAL A 155 9.71 7.47 -2.22
CA VAL A 155 9.50 8.91 -2.04
C VAL A 155 10.41 9.69 -2.98
#